data_AF-A0A7W7ZAI6-F1
#
_entry.id   AF-A0A7W7ZAI6-F1
#
_cell.length_a   1.000
_cell.length_b   1.000
_cell.length_c   1.000
_cell.angle_alpha   90.00
_cell.angle_beta   90.00
_cell.angle_gamma   90.00
#
_symmetry.space_group_name_H-M   'P 1'
#
loop_
_entity.id
_entity.type
_entity.pdbx_description
1 polymer ?
#
loop_
_entity_poly.entity_id
_entity_poly.type
_entity_poly.pdbx_seq_one_letter_code
_entity_poly.pdbx_strand_id
1 'polypeptide(L)'
;MTALAELENLQLAAVRYRSAVDHIFSPSLTTSENWRACLAGILVSTTRLYLGYLLVAEGLEELEALVSKKRIRKSFPTDTVREMKLRAELGRKLELPTSWPGFIPYNPFSDITRLRTLKDYTASFTLHLPEIYEETFRIEACAKSFLADRNSSVLAQLLVGLQHLGRNHASFVLPALEWAADEGSWDKLVEGTRSRS
;
A
#
# COMPACT_ATOMS: atom_id res chain seq x y z
N MET A 1 -5.80 23.46 4.11
CA MET A 1 -5.34 22.44 5.09
C MET A 1 -3.89 22.74 5.41
N THR A 2 -3.41 22.56 6.64
CA THR A 2 -2.00 22.83 7.00
C THR A 2 -1.16 21.58 6.82
N ALA A 3 0.14 21.71 6.55
CA ALA A 3 1.03 20.55 6.41
C ALA A 3 1.06 19.65 7.66
N LEU A 4 0.81 20.21 8.85
CA LEU A 4 0.69 19.45 10.10
C LEU A 4 -0.54 18.55 10.15
N ALA A 5 -1.69 19.03 9.69
CA ALA A 5 -2.91 18.23 9.62
C ALA A 5 -2.72 17.04 8.66
N GLU A 6 -1.96 17.22 7.59
CA GLU A 6 -1.66 16.13 6.66
C GLU A 6 -0.77 15.05 7.28
N LEU A 7 0.16 15.42 8.19
CA LEU A 7 0.92 14.43 8.95
C LEU A 7 0.05 13.59 9.89
N GLU A 8 -1.02 14.15 10.42
CA GLU A 8 -2.00 13.42 11.24
C GLU A 8 -2.87 12.50 10.37
N ASN A 9 -3.37 13.00 9.25
CA ASN A 9 -4.12 12.22 8.26
C ASN A 9 -3.29 11.04 7.73
N LEU A 10 -2.01 11.25 7.47
CA LEU A 10 -1.09 10.23 6.99
C LEU A 10 -0.92 9.08 7.99
N GLN A 11 -0.91 9.36 9.29
CA GLN A 11 -0.86 8.33 10.33
C GLN A 11 -2.13 7.46 10.31
N LEU A 12 -3.30 8.08 10.15
CA LEU A 12 -4.56 7.34 10.01
C LEU A 12 -4.58 6.50 8.72
N ALA A 13 -4.07 7.05 7.61
CA ALA A 13 -3.95 6.33 6.35
C ALA A 13 -3.02 5.11 6.48
N ALA A 14 -1.91 5.25 7.21
CA ALA A 14 -0.97 4.16 7.52
C ALA A 14 -1.65 3.01 8.27
N VAL A 15 -2.43 3.31 9.32
CA VAL A 15 -3.20 2.30 10.06
C VAL A 15 -4.22 1.60 9.15
N ARG A 16 -4.96 2.37 8.34
CA ARG A 16 -5.97 1.82 7.43
C ARG A 16 -5.35 0.92 6.36
N TYR A 17 -4.19 1.28 5.83
CA TYR A 17 -3.46 0.45 4.88
C TYR A 17 -3.06 -0.89 5.48
N ARG A 18 -2.46 -0.87 6.67
CA ARG A 18 -2.07 -2.12 7.35
C ARG A 18 -3.28 -3.03 7.57
N SER A 19 -4.38 -2.48 8.08
CA SER A 19 -5.62 -3.23 8.25
C SER A 19 -6.18 -3.80 6.93
N ALA A 20 -6.04 -3.08 5.82
CA ALA A 20 -6.49 -3.57 4.51
C ALA A 20 -5.60 -4.71 3.98
N VAL A 21 -4.28 -4.62 4.16
CA VAL A 21 -3.35 -5.69 3.81
C VAL A 21 -3.53 -6.92 4.70
N ASP A 22 -3.72 -6.74 6.00
CA ASP A 22 -4.00 -7.85 6.93
C ASP A 22 -5.25 -8.64 6.51
N HIS A 23 -6.23 -7.95 5.90
CA HIS A 23 -7.47 -8.58 5.41
C HIS A 23 -7.24 -9.58 4.27
N ILE A 24 -6.14 -9.47 3.52
CA ILE A 24 -5.76 -10.44 2.47
C ILE A 24 -5.66 -11.85 3.06
N PHE A 25 -5.22 -11.97 4.31
CA PHE A 25 -5.04 -13.26 4.97
C PHE A 25 -6.33 -13.83 5.53
N SER A 26 -7.46 -13.12 5.38
CA SER A 26 -8.76 -13.62 5.83
C SER A 26 -9.11 -14.95 5.15
N PRO A 27 -9.61 -15.94 5.92
CA PRO A 27 -10.15 -17.18 5.35
C PRO A 27 -11.45 -16.96 4.57
N SER A 28 -12.10 -15.79 4.70
CA SER A 28 -13.34 -15.46 3.99
C SER A 28 -13.15 -15.12 2.50
N LEU A 29 -11.92 -14.93 2.04
CA LEU A 29 -11.63 -14.62 0.64
C LEU A 29 -11.64 -15.89 -0.21
N THR A 30 -12.85 -16.32 -0.59
CA THR A 30 -13.09 -17.55 -1.36
C THR A 30 -13.80 -17.31 -2.70
N THR A 31 -14.40 -16.13 -2.90
CA THR A 31 -15.13 -15.75 -4.12
C THR A 31 -14.46 -14.58 -4.82
N SER A 32 -14.78 -14.39 -6.11
CA SER A 32 -14.29 -13.27 -6.91
C SER A 32 -14.73 -11.94 -6.33
N GLU A 33 -15.98 -11.86 -5.85
CA GLU A 33 -16.52 -10.67 -5.18
C GLU A 33 -15.71 -10.30 -3.93
N ASN A 34 -15.43 -11.27 -3.05
CA ASN A 34 -14.69 -11.01 -1.82
C ASN A 34 -13.25 -10.58 -2.11
N TRP A 35 -12.59 -11.21 -3.09
CA TRP A 35 -11.25 -10.82 -3.51
C TRP A 35 -11.20 -9.41 -4.09
N ARG A 36 -12.11 -9.10 -5.00
CA ARG A 36 -12.24 -7.76 -5.58
C ARG A 36 -12.48 -6.70 -4.51
N ALA A 37 -13.39 -6.96 -3.57
CA ALA A 37 -13.66 -6.05 -2.46
C ALA A 37 -12.43 -5.83 -1.56
N CYS A 38 -11.68 -6.89 -1.26
CA CYS A 38 -10.43 -6.80 -0.51
C CYS A 38 -9.39 -5.94 -1.25
N LEU A 39 -9.17 -6.19 -2.53
CA LEU A 39 -8.22 -5.44 -3.37
C LEU A 39 -8.64 -3.98 -3.55
N ALA A 40 -9.94 -3.70 -3.65
CA ALA A 40 -10.48 -2.34 -3.65
C ALA A 40 -10.18 -1.61 -2.32
N GLY A 41 -10.29 -2.29 -1.18
CA GLY A 41 -9.89 -1.73 0.11
C GLY A 41 -8.40 -1.37 0.17
N ILE A 42 -7.55 -2.20 -0.41
CA ILE A 42 -6.10 -1.95 -0.53
C ILE A 42 -5.83 -0.80 -1.49
N LEU A 43 -6.50 -0.75 -2.65
CA LEU A 43 -6.41 0.35 -3.60
C LEU A 43 -6.74 1.70 -2.94
N VAL A 44 -7.87 1.78 -2.24
CA VAL A 44 -8.32 3.00 -1.57
C VAL A 44 -7.33 3.44 -0.50
N SER A 45 -6.82 2.51 0.31
CA SER A 45 -5.86 2.84 1.37
C SER A 45 -4.48 3.23 0.81
N THR A 46 -4.01 2.57 -0.24
CA THR A 46 -2.77 2.91 -0.97
C THR A 46 -2.87 4.29 -1.61
N THR A 47 -4.00 4.60 -2.26
CA THR A 47 -4.25 5.90 -2.89
C THR A 47 -4.26 7.01 -1.84
N ARG A 48 -4.84 6.79 -0.66
CA ARG A 48 -4.81 7.75 0.44
C ARG A 48 -3.39 8.01 0.95
N LEU A 49 -2.56 6.98 1.05
CA LEU A 49 -1.15 7.14 1.40
C LEU A 49 -0.39 7.93 0.33
N TYR A 50 -0.61 7.61 -0.95
CA TYR A 50 0.00 8.31 -2.07
C TYR A 50 -0.41 9.79 -2.10
N LEU A 51 -1.69 10.09 -1.91
CA LEU A 51 -2.18 11.46 -1.79
C LEU A 51 -1.55 12.18 -0.58
N GLY A 52 -1.49 11.53 0.59
CA GLY A 52 -0.84 12.09 1.78
C GLY A 52 0.65 12.40 1.54
N TYR A 53 1.36 11.56 0.79
CA TYR A 53 2.72 11.85 0.34
C TYR A 53 2.78 13.14 -0.50
N LEU A 54 1.91 13.30 -1.49
CA LEU A 54 1.89 14.48 -2.36
C LEU A 54 1.57 15.74 -1.56
N LEU A 55 0.57 15.71 -0.69
CA LEU A 55 0.16 16.85 0.13
C LEU A 55 1.26 17.28 1.12
N VAL A 56 1.97 16.31 1.71
CA VAL A 56 3.13 16.61 2.57
C VAL A 56 4.28 17.20 1.76
N ALA A 57 4.49 16.74 0.53
CA ALA A 57 5.51 17.30 -0.36
C ALA A 57 5.18 18.74 -0.80
N GLU A 58 3.91 19.03 -1.06
CA GLU A 58 3.43 20.41 -1.33
C GLU A 58 3.62 21.33 -0.12
N GLY A 59 3.36 20.82 1.09
CA GLY A 59 3.54 21.54 2.35
C GLY A 59 4.96 21.54 2.92
N LEU A 60 5.97 21.13 2.15
CA LEU A 60 7.32 20.91 2.67
C LEU A 60 7.93 22.19 3.27
N GLU A 61 7.81 23.32 2.58
CA GLU A 61 8.35 24.61 3.06
C GLU A 61 7.76 25.01 4.43
N GLU A 62 6.46 24.76 4.63
CA GLU A 62 5.81 24.99 5.93
C GLU A 62 6.42 24.10 7.02
N LEU A 63 6.66 22.82 6.73
CA LEU A 63 7.26 21.89 7.69
C LEU A 63 8.70 22.25 8.02
N GLU A 64 9.49 22.66 7.04
CA GLU A 64 10.88 23.10 7.22
C GLU A 64 10.96 24.38 8.06
N ALA A 65 10.04 25.33 7.88
CA ALA A 65 9.97 26.54 8.69
C ALA A 65 9.70 26.26 10.18
N LEU A 66 9.06 25.14 10.50
CA LEU A 66 8.76 24.72 11.88
C LEU A 66 9.92 23.98 12.57
N VAL A 67 10.98 23.65 11.84
CA VAL A 67 12.11 22.86 12.36
C VAL A 67 12.86 23.61 13.47
N SER A 68 13.06 22.95 14.61
CA SER A 68 13.95 23.43 15.65
C SER A 68 15.41 23.13 15.30
N LYS A 69 16.34 24.04 15.68
CA LYS A 69 17.80 23.87 15.46
C LYS A 69 18.42 22.69 16.24
N LYS A 70 17.63 21.93 17.00
CA LYS A 70 18.11 20.76 17.73
C LYS A 70 18.30 19.59 16.77
N ARG A 71 19.56 19.18 16.55
CA ARG A 71 19.90 17.94 15.87
C ARG A 71 20.02 16.82 16.90
N ILE A 72 18.96 16.05 17.10
CA ILE A 72 19.04 14.78 17.84
C ILE A 72 18.98 13.67 16.81
N ARG A 73 20.04 12.89 16.62
CA ARG A 73 20.02 11.71 15.76
C ARG A 73 19.13 10.65 16.40
N LYS A 74 17.86 10.58 16.01
CA LYS A 74 16.97 9.43 16.23
C LYS A 74 16.93 8.68 14.91
N SER A 75 17.27 7.39 14.84
CA SER A 75 16.99 6.57 13.65
C SER A 75 15.80 5.67 13.91
N PHE A 76 14.95 5.51 12.90
CA PHE A 76 13.85 4.55 12.94
C PHE A 76 14.23 3.38 12.05
N PRO A 77 14.55 2.21 12.62
CA PRO A 77 14.95 1.04 11.84
C PRO A 77 13.77 0.50 11.02
N THR A 78 14.06 0.01 9.82
CA THR A 78 13.15 -0.83 9.06
C THR A 78 13.25 -2.26 9.60
N ASP A 79 12.11 -2.90 9.88
CA ASP A 79 12.08 -4.31 10.29
C ASP A 79 12.04 -5.20 9.05
N THR A 80 13.22 -5.50 8.52
CA THR A 80 13.38 -6.35 7.33
C THR A 80 12.89 -7.78 7.58
N VAL A 81 12.86 -8.26 8.83
CA VAL A 81 12.41 -9.62 9.16
C VAL A 81 10.90 -9.70 9.04
N ARG A 82 10.17 -8.70 9.53
CA ARG A 82 8.71 -8.62 9.38
C ARG A 82 8.32 -8.49 7.91
N GLU A 83 9.02 -7.64 7.16
CA GLU A 83 8.82 -7.50 5.71
C GLU A 83 8.93 -8.84 4.98
N MET A 84 10.04 -9.56 5.21
CA MET A 84 10.33 -10.83 4.53
C MET A 84 9.30 -11.91 4.87
N LYS A 85 8.85 -11.95 6.13
CA LYS A 85 7.79 -12.88 6.57
C LYS A 85 6.47 -12.56 5.87
N LEU A 86 6.06 -11.29 5.89
CA LEU A 86 4.83 -10.83 5.24
C LEU A 86 4.86 -11.12 3.73
N ARG A 87 5.99 -10.84 3.07
CA ARG A 87 6.22 -11.14 1.66
C ARG A 87 6.06 -12.63 1.35
N ALA A 88 6.69 -13.51 2.14
CA ALA A 88 6.58 -14.95 1.95
C ALA A 88 5.16 -15.48 2.21
N GLU A 89 4.46 -14.93 3.20
CA GLU A 89 3.07 -15.30 3.48
C GLU A 89 2.12 -14.82 2.38
N LEU A 90 2.28 -13.58 1.92
CA LEU A 90 1.50 -13.02 0.83
C LEU A 90 1.70 -13.81 -0.47
N GLY A 91 2.95 -14.18 -0.80
CA GLY A 91 3.24 -15.02 -1.96
C GLY A 91 2.48 -16.35 -1.91
N ARG A 92 2.59 -17.08 -0.79
CA ARG A 92 1.85 -18.34 -0.58
C ARG A 92 0.34 -18.15 -0.69
N LYS A 93 -0.20 -17.05 -0.13
CA LYS A 93 -1.64 -16.76 -0.20
C LYS A 93 -2.08 -16.51 -1.65
N LEU A 94 -1.36 -15.69 -2.41
CA LEU A 94 -1.72 -15.35 -3.79
C LEU A 94 -1.55 -16.51 -4.78
N GLU A 95 -0.73 -17.51 -4.44
CA GLU A 95 -0.56 -18.74 -5.23
C GLU A 95 -1.66 -19.78 -5.03
N LEU A 96 -2.55 -19.60 -4.03
CA LEU A 96 -3.67 -20.52 -3.85
C LEU A 96 -4.64 -20.45 -5.05
N PRO A 97 -5.18 -21.59 -5.51
CA PRO A 97 -6.16 -21.62 -6.61
C PRO A 97 -7.41 -20.78 -6.32
N THR A 98 -7.75 -20.60 -5.04
CA THR A 98 -8.89 -19.81 -4.57
C THR A 98 -8.64 -18.31 -4.52
N SER A 99 -7.42 -17.84 -4.86
CA SER A 99 -7.05 -16.43 -4.71
C SER A 99 -7.40 -15.56 -5.91
N TRP A 100 -7.60 -16.19 -7.05
CA TRP A 100 -7.89 -15.51 -8.31
C TRP A 100 -9.04 -16.19 -9.08
N PRO A 101 -10.16 -16.55 -8.44
CA PRO A 101 -11.24 -17.27 -9.11
C PRO A 101 -11.79 -16.40 -10.25
N GLY A 102 -11.56 -16.80 -11.49
CA GLY A 102 -12.06 -16.06 -12.67
C GLY A 102 -11.38 -14.71 -12.93
N PHE A 103 -10.21 -14.42 -12.34
CA PHE A 103 -9.50 -13.17 -12.65
C PHE A 103 -8.94 -13.19 -14.08
N ILE A 104 -9.18 -12.11 -14.83
CA ILE A 104 -8.67 -11.89 -16.17
C ILE A 104 -7.51 -10.89 -16.08
N PRO A 105 -6.25 -11.34 -16.18
CA PRO A 105 -5.09 -10.48 -15.92
C PRO A 105 -4.82 -9.47 -17.05
N TYR A 106 -5.24 -9.77 -18.28
CA TYR A 106 -4.95 -8.91 -19.42
C TYR A 106 -5.93 -7.73 -19.48
N ASN A 107 -5.39 -6.52 -19.63
CA ASN A 107 -6.13 -5.25 -19.72
C ASN A 107 -5.63 -4.40 -20.91
N PRO A 108 -6.38 -3.37 -21.35
CA PRO A 108 -6.01 -2.55 -22.51
C PRO A 108 -4.67 -1.82 -22.42
N PHE A 109 -4.09 -1.70 -21.22
CA PHE A 109 -2.82 -1.04 -20.93
C PHE A 109 -1.74 -2.04 -20.47
N SER A 110 -1.96 -3.35 -20.62
CA SER A 110 -1.03 -4.40 -20.19
C SER A 110 0.38 -4.26 -20.79
N ASP A 111 0.50 -3.79 -22.03
CA ASP A 111 1.80 -3.60 -22.68
C ASP A 111 2.58 -2.42 -22.10
N ILE A 112 1.88 -1.38 -21.63
CA ILE A 112 2.48 -0.20 -21.01
C ILE A 112 2.86 -0.49 -19.56
N THR A 113 1.94 -1.11 -18.82
CA THR A 113 2.09 -1.42 -17.39
C THR A 113 2.90 -2.69 -17.12
N ARG A 114 3.15 -3.50 -18.15
CA ARG A 114 3.74 -4.85 -18.09
C ARG A 114 2.89 -5.87 -17.29
N LEU A 115 1.64 -5.55 -16.99
CA LEU A 115 0.70 -6.41 -16.26
C LEU A 115 -0.08 -7.29 -17.23
N ARG A 116 0.54 -8.36 -17.74
CA ARG A 116 -0.02 -9.19 -18.82
C ARG A 116 -0.57 -10.51 -18.32
N THR A 117 -0.01 -11.02 -17.24
CA THR A 117 -0.28 -12.36 -16.72
C THR A 117 -0.57 -12.29 -15.23
N LEU A 118 -1.25 -13.31 -14.70
CA LEU A 118 -1.48 -13.42 -13.26
C LEU A 118 -0.17 -13.34 -12.45
N LYS A 119 0.91 -13.90 -12.99
CA LYS A 119 2.25 -13.84 -12.39
C LYS A 119 2.77 -12.40 -12.24
N ASP A 120 2.45 -11.51 -13.18
CA ASP A 120 2.87 -10.11 -13.11
C ASP A 120 2.18 -9.37 -11.95
N TYR A 121 0.88 -9.64 -11.72
CA TYR A 121 0.14 -9.08 -10.57
C TYR A 121 0.67 -9.64 -9.25
N THR A 122 0.84 -10.96 -9.16
CA THR A 122 1.41 -11.59 -7.96
C THR A 122 2.82 -11.05 -7.67
N ALA A 123 3.66 -10.88 -8.68
CA ALA A 123 4.99 -10.28 -8.51
C ALA A 123 4.92 -8.83 -8.02
N SER A 124 4.04 -8.01 -8.61
CA SER A 124 3.83 -6.63 -8.18
C SER A 124 3.35 -6.55 -6.73
N PHE A 125 2.34 -7.34 -6.36
CA PHE A 125 1.76 -7.32 -5.02
C PHE A 125 2.73 -7.85 -3.96
N THR A 126 3.41 -8.95 -4.23
CA THR A 126 4.41 -9.51 -3.31
C THR A 126 5.63 -8.62 -3.13
N LEU A 127 5.97 -7.81 -4.15
CA LEU A 127 7.04 -6.83 -4.03
C LEU A 127 6.61 -5.62 -3.20
N HIS A 128 5.57 -4.93 -3.63
CA HIS A 128 5.29 -3.58 -3.16
C HIS A 128 4.40 -3.53 -1.91
N LEU A 129 3.42 -4.43 -1.76
CA LEU A 129 2.50 -4.33 -0.63
C LEU A 129 3.19 -4.51 0.74
N PRO A 130 4.11 -5.48 0.92
CA PRO A 130 4.87 -5.63 2.16
C PRO A 130 5.81 -4.45 2.43
N GLU A 131 6.46 -3.90 1.41
CA GLU A 131 7.37 -2.75 1.56
C GLU A 131 6.62 -1.49 2.01
N ILE A 132 5.45 -1.23 1.42
CA ILE A 132 4.57 -0.14 1.89
C ILE A 132 4.13 -0.40 3.33
N TYR A 133 3.77 -1.64 3.66
CA TYR A 133 3.33 -2.03 5.01
C TYR A 133 4.38 -1.67 6.07
N GLU A 134 5.65 -1.99 5.80
CA GLU A 134 6.75 -1.65 6.70
C GLU A 134 7.03 -0.15 6.77
N GLU A 135 7.07 0.54 5.62
CA GLU A 135 7.27 1.98 5.58
C GLU A 135 6.18 2.73 6.35
N THR A 136 4.95 2.19 6.42
CA THR A 136 3.89 2.82 7.21
C THR A 136 4.20 2.91 8.71
N PHE A 137 4.93 1.96 9.30
CA PHE A 137 5.34 2.04 10.71
C PHE A 137 6.40 3.11 10.92
N ARG A 138 7.37 3.18 9.99
CA ARG A 138 8.43 4.18 10.03
C ARG A 138 7.88 5.58 9.88
N ILE A 139 7.00 5.79 8.90
CA ILE A 139 6.32 7.06 8.65
C ILE A 139 5.52 7.49 9.89
N GLU A 140 4.76 6.59 10.49
CA GLU A 140 4.00 6.89 11.71
C GLU A 140 4.92 7.30 12.87
N ALA A 141 6.01 6.57 13.10
CA ALA A 141 6.97 6.89 14.16
C ALA A 141 7.68 8.23 13.91
N CYS A 142 8.10 8.50 12.67
CA CYS A 142 8.72 9.76 12.29
C CYS A 142 7.74 10.93 12.41
N ALA A 143 6.51 10.78 11.92
CA ALA A 143 5.47 11.81 12.01
C ALA A 143 5.18 12.17 13.48
N LYS A 144 4.96 11.18 14.35
CA LYS A 144 4.76 11.40 15.80
C LYS A 144 5.94 12.11 16.43
N SER A 145 7.16 11.65 16.16
CA SER A 145 8.36 12.29 16.74
C SER A 145 8.59 13.70 16.19
N PHE A 146 8.23 13.98 14.93
CA PHE A 146 8.33 15.32 14.37
C PHE A 146 7.28 16.25 14.96
N LEU A 147 6.04 15.77 15.15
CA LEU A 147 4.95 16.51 15.78
C LEU A 147 5.30 16.93 17.22
N ALA A 148 6.01 16.07 17.96
CA ALA A 148 6.45 16.35 19.33
C ALA A 148 7.67 17.30 19.40
N ASP A 149 8.74 16.98 18.65
CA ASP A 149 10.07 17.58 18.89
C ASP A 149 10.51 18.59 17.80
N ARG A 150 9.79 18.66 16.67
CA ARG A 150 10.14 19.48 15.49
C ARG A 150 11.60 19.30 15.04
N ASN A 151 12.11 18.08 15.11
CA ASN A 151 13.51 17.78 14.86
C ASN A 151 13.81 17.62 13.36
N SER A 152 14.78 18.40 12.86
CA SER A 152 15.27 18.36 11.47
C SER A 152 15.58 16.95 10.95
N SER A 153 16.27 16.13 11.74
CA SER A 153 16.68 14.78 11.31
C SER A 153 15.52 13.79 11.22
N VAL A 154 14.45 14.04 12.00
CA VAL A 154 13.22 13.25 11.94
C VAL A 154 12.42 13.65 10.71
N LEU A 155 12.35 14.95 10.39
CA LEU A 155 11.74 15.41 9.14
C LEU A 155 12.44 14.81 7.92
N ALA A 156 13.77 14.83 7.88
CA ALA A 156 14.53 14.21 6.79
C ALA A 156 14.22 12.70 6.64
N GLN A 157 14.13 11.96 7.75
CA GLN A 157 13.79 10.54 7.72
C GLN A 157 12.35 10.27 7.28
N LEU A 158 11.41 11.14 7.69
CA LEU A 158 10.03 11.10 7.26
C LEU A 158 9.94 11.29 5.74
N LEU A 159 10.64 12.30 5.20
CA LEU A 159 10.64 12.60 3.76
C LEU A 159 11.24 11.45 2.94
N VAL A 160 12.32 10.82 3.41
CA VAL A 160 12.89 9.62 2.76
C VAL A 160 11.88 8.46 2.77
N GLY A 161 11.22 8.20 3.91
CA GLY A 161 10.21 7.14 4.00
C GLY A 161 9.01 7.42 3.10
N LEU A 162 8.56 8.68 3.03
CA LEU A 162 7.50 9.12 2.13
C LEU A 162 7.87 8.97 0.65
N GLN A 163 9.11 9.27 0.28
CA GLN A 163 9.60 9.06 -1.09
C GLN A 163 9.64 7.58 -1.44
N HIS A 164 10.13 6.72 -0.54
CA HIS A 164 10.08 5.27 -0.75
C HIS A 164 8.63 4.81 -0.94
N LEU A 165 7.75 5.13 0.01
CA LEU A 165 6.34 4.74 -0.04
C LEU A 165 5.67 5.22 -1.34
N GLY A 166 5.70 6.52 -1.59
CA GLY A 166 4.92 7.14 -2.67
C GLY A 166 5.53 6.89 -4.04
N ARG A 167 6.81 7.22 -4.20
CA ARG A 167 7.48 7.21 -5.51
C ARG A 167 7.97 5.82 -5.92
N ASN A 168 8.40 4.98 -4.97
CA ASN A 168 9.03 3.71 -5.30
C ASN A 168 8.10 2.49 -5.20
N HIS A 169 7.03 2.57 -4.39
CA HIS A 169 6.13 1.42 -4.21
C HIS A 169 4.70 1.73 -4.65
N ALA A 170 4.06 2.78 -4.12
CA ALA A 170 2.66 3.09 -4.40
C ALA A 170 2.42 3.33 -5.90
N SER A 171 3.22 4.19 -6.53
CA SER A 171 3.14 4.48 -7.98
C SER A 171 3.25 3.24 -8.89
N PHE A 172 3.94 2.18 -8.44
CA PHE A 172 4.15 0.95 -9.22
C PHE A 172 3.07 -0.11 -8.96
N VAL A 173 2.49 -0.14 -7.77
CA VAL A 173 1.47 -1.13 -7.40
C VAL A 173 0.05 -0.67 -7.73
N LEU A 174 -0.19 0.65 -7.80
CA LEU A 174 -1.50 1.23 -8.09
C LEU A 174 -2.12 0.71 -9.39
N PRO A 175 -1.42 0.66 -10.55
CA PRO A 175 -2.03 0.12 -11.77
C PRO A 175 -2.48 -1.35 -11.64
N ALA A 176 -1.74 -2.15 -10.86
CA ALA A 176 -2.11 -3.54 -10.61
C ALA A 176 -3.33 -3.65 -9.70
N LEU A 177 -3.42 -2.79 -8.68
CA LEU A 177 -4.58 -2.72 -7.78
C LEU A 177 -5.82 -2.18 -8.50
N GLU A 178 -5.68 -1.17 -9.37
CA GLU A 178 -6.76 -0.60 -10.16
C GLU A 178 -7.43 -1.66 -11.02
N TRP A 179 -6.65 -2.41 -11.79
CA TRP A 179 -7.22 -3.48 -12.60
C TRP A 179 -7.79 -4.61 -11.74
N ALA A 180 -7.08 -5.04 -10.69
CA ALA A 180 -7.55 -6.16 -9.87
C ALA A 180 -8.78 -5.83 -8.98
N ALA A 181 -9.06 -4.55 -8.75
CA ALA A 181 -10.27 -4.07 -8.06
C ALA A 181 -11.44 -3.79 -9.02
N ASP A 182 -11.19 -3.72 -10.33
CA ASP A 182 -12.22 -3.45 -11.34
C ASP A 182 -13.22 -4.61 -11.42
N GLU A 183 -14.49 -4.33 -11.71
CA GLU A 183 -15.49 -5.38 -11.84
C GLU A 183 -15.32 -6.17 -13.15
N GLY A 184 -14.90 -5.50 -14.23
CA GLY A 184 -14.70 -6.09 -15.55
C GLY A 184 -13.49 -7.01 -15.64
N SER A 185 -12.59 -7.00 -14.64
CA SER A 185 -11.45 -7.90 -14.57
C SER A 185 -11.77 -9.27 -13.97
N TRP A 186 -13.01 -9.52 -13.53
CA TRP A 186 -13.43 -10.79 -12.93
C TRP A 186 -14.58 -11.40 -13.71
N ASP A 187 -14.37 -12.62 -14.18
CA ASP A 187 -15.33 -13.34 -15.00
C ASP A 187 -16.50 -13.88 -14.16
N LYS A 188 -17.71 -13.37 -14.40
CA LYS A 188 -18.92 -13.74 -13.62
C LYS A 188 -19.38 -15.17 -13.86
N LEU A 189 -18.87 -15.84 -14.90
CA LEU A 189 -19.33 -17.16 -15.36
C LEU A 189 -18.91 -18.32 -14.46
N VAL A 190 -17.91 -18.14 -13.57
CA VAL A 190 -17.45 -19.21 -12.66
C VAL A 190 -18.38 -19.41 -11.46
N GLU A 191 -19.28 -18.46 -11.18
CA GLU A 191 -20.19 -18.53 -10.02
C GLU A 191 -21.51 -19.28 -10.30
N GLY A 192 -21.78 -19.65 -11.57
CA GLY A 192 -23.09 -20.20 -12.00
C GLY A 192 -23.21 -21.72 -12.17
N THR A 193 -22.12 -22.50 -12.10
CA THR A 193 -22.16 -23.93 -12.49
C THR A 193 -22.54 -24.91 -11.37
N ARG A 194 -22.99 -24.43 -10.19
CA ARG A 194 -23.44 -25.29 -9.08
C ARG A 194 -24.97 -25.38 -8.90
N SER A 195 -25.77 -24.96 -9.87
CA SER A 195 -27.22 -25.10 -9.80
C SER A 195 -27.80 -25.62 -11.11
N ARG A 196 -27.51 -26.88 -11.43
CA ARG A 196 -28.29 -27.77 -12.32
C ARG A 196 -27.60 -29.14 -12.39
N SER A 197 -27.90 -29.99 -11.42
CA SER A 197 -27.80 -31.45 -11.52
C SER A 197 -28.94 -32.04 -10.71
#